data_AF-A0A4U9VIN3-F1
#
_entry.id   AF-A0A4U9VIN3-F1
#
_cell.length_a   1.000
_cell.length_b   1.000
_cell.length_c   1.000
_cell.angle_alpha   90.00
_cell.angle_beta   90.00
_cell.angle_gamma   90.00
#
_symmetry.space_group_name_H-M   'P 1'
#
loop_
_entity.id
_entity.type
_entity.pdbx_description
1 polymer ?
#
loop_
_entity_poly.entity_id
_entity_poly.type
_entity_poly.pdbx_seq_one_letter_code
_entity_poly.pdbx_strand_id
1 'polypeptide(L)'
;MIVRLSKALLVCAIALFASLVAFGNITDYDTNFAFVRHVFMMDTIFPDATITYRSIQSPWLHQAGYIGIIALETLTAILCWIGGIRLLCGLKLPAASFNRAKTFAIAGLTLGFLTWQVAFMSVGGEWFGMWMSKTVERGARCLPLLCHYFAGADLSGAA
;
A
#
# COMPACT_ATOMS: atom_id res chain seq x y z
N MET A 1 23.10 -12.68 -18.03
CA MET A 1 21.63 -12.62 -18.30
C MET A 1 20.78 -12.62 -17.05
N ILE A 2 21.10 -13.42 -16.04
CA ILE A 2 20.27 -13.58 -14.83
C ILE A 2 19.87 -12.27 -14.13
N VAL A 3 20.78 -11.29 -14.03
CA VAL A 3 20.49 -9.98 -13.39
C VAL A 3 19.39 -9.20 -14.12
N ARG A 4 19.33 -9.26 -15.46
CA ARG A 4 18.30 -8.54 -16.22
C ARG A 4 16.94 -9.21 -16.08
N LEU A 5 16.92 -10.54 -16.10
CA LEU A 5 15.71 -11.32 -15.88
C LEU A 5 15.17 -11.11 -14.46
N SER A 6 16.04 -11.17 -13.45
CA SER A 6 15.69 -10.90 -12.05
C SER A 6 15.02 -9.53 -11.89
N LYS A 7 15.59 -8.46 -12.47
CA LYS A 7 14.97 -7.12 -12.45
C LYS A 7 13.57 -7.10 -13.05
N ALA A 8 13.37 -7.79 -14.17
CA ALA A 8 12.08 -7.84 -14.84
C ALA A 8 11.05 -8.63 -14.01
N LEU A 9 11.43 -9.81 -13.52
CA LEU A 9 10.56 -10.68 -12.72
C LEU A 9 10.17 -10.03 -11.38
N LEU A 10 11.09 -9.34 -10.71
CA LEU A 10 10.79 -8.60 -9.48
C LEU A 10 9.75 -7.50 -9.73
N VAL A 11 9.88 -6.75 -10.82
CA VAL A 11 8.91 -5.71 -11.19
C VAL A 11 7.54 -6.33 -11.52
N CYS A 12 7.51 -7.44 -12.26
CA CYS A 12 6.26 -8.17 -12.55
C CYS A 12 5.61 -8.73 -11.28
N ALA A 13 6.40 -9.21 -10.31
CA ALA A 13 5.87 -9.69 -9.03
C ALA A 13 5.19 -8.56 -8.24
N ILE A 14 5.80 -7.36 -8.21
CA ILE A 14 5.18 -6.18 -7.60
C ILE A 14 3.92 -5.75 -8.39
N ALA A 15 3.96 -5.81 -9.73
CA ALA A 15 2.80 -5.52 -10.56
C ALA A 15 1.61 -6.45 -10.25
N LEU A 16 1.87 -7.75 -10.12
CA LEU A 16 0.88 -8.75 -9.74
C LEU A 16 0.31 -8.47 -8.35
N PHE A 17 1.17 -8.24 -7.36
CA PHE A 17 0.75 -7.88 -6.01
C PHE A 17 -0.15 -6.64 -6.02
N ALA A 18 0.30 -5.53 -6.61
CA ALA A 18 -0.49 -4.30 -6.69
C ALA A 18 -1.82 -4.49 -7.43
N SER A 19 -1.85 -5.34 -8.46
CA SER A 19 -3.08 -5.69 -9.18
C SER A 19 -4.08 -6.41 -8.28
N LEU A 20 -3.62 -7.37 -7.47
CA LEU A 20 -4.48 -8.09 -6.53
C LEU A 20 -5.00 -7.19 -5.41
N VAL A 21 -4.17 -6.27 -4.91
CA VAL A 21 -4.60 -5.27 -3.91
C VAL A 21 -5.67 -4.35 -4.50
N ALA A 22 -5.41 -3.75 -5.66
CA ALA A 22 -6.36 -2.87 -6.34
C ALA A 22 -7.67 -3.62 -6.68
N PHE A 23 -7.56 -4.85 -7.19
CA PHE A 23 -8.72 -5.69 -7.46
C PHE A 23 -9.55 -5.93 -6.19
N GLY A 24 -8.92 -6.32 -5.08
CA GLY A 24 -9.60 -6.52 -3.81
C GLY A 24 -10.34 -5.28 -3.34
N ASN A 25 -9.71 -4.10 -3.40
CA ASN A 25 -10.34 -2.84 -3.03
C ASN A 25 -11.48 -2.42 -3.97
N ILE A 26 -11.43 -2.79 -5.25
CA ILE A 26 -12.52 -2.50 -6.20
C ILE A 26 -13.70 -3.47 -6.02
N THR A 27 -13.43 -4.77 -5.84
CA THR A 27 -14.49 -5.79 -5.79
C THR A 27 -15.13 -5.96 -4.42
N ASP A 28 -14.38 -5.76 -3.34
CA ASP A 28 -14.87 -5.80 -1.96
C ASP A 28 -14.91 -4.37 -1.38
N TYR A 29 -15.55 -3.47 -2.13
CA TYR A 29 -15.49 -2.03 -1.91
C TYR A 29 -16.01 -1.63 -0.52
N ASP A 30 -17.21 -2.09 -0.14
CA ASP A 30 -17.87 -1.64 1.10
C ASP A 30 -17.10 -2.04 2.36
N THR A 31 -16.54 -3.26 2.37
CA THR A 31 -15.73 -3.78 3.49
C THR A 31 -14.47 -2.95 3.69
N ASN A 32 -13.75 -2.67 2.62
CA ASN A 32 -12.48 -1.93 2.67
C ASN A 32 -12.72 -0.42 2.84
N PHE A 33 -13.82 0.12 2.31
CA PHE A 33 -14.23 1.50 2.59
C PHE A 33 -14.56 1.71 4.07
N ALA A 34 -15.31 0.78 4.69
CA ALA A 34 -15.61 0.84 6.11
C ALA A 34 -14.34 0.87 6.96
N PHE A 35 -13.31 0.09 6.58
CA PHE A 35 -12.00 0.12 7.22
C PHE A 35 -11.37 1.53 7.17
N VAL A 36 -11.25 2.14 5.98
CA VAL A 36 -10.66 3.48 5.84
C VAL A 36 -11.47 4.53 6.59
N ARG A 37 -12.80 4.40 6.57
CA ARG A 37 -13.70 5.25 7.33
C ARG A 37 -13.40 5.20 8.83
N HIS A 38 -13.26 4.00 9.42
CA HIS A 38 -12.91 3.86 10.85
C HIS A 38 -11.53 4.44 11.18
N VAL A 39 -10.56 4.29 10.29
CA VAL A 39 -9.23 4.90 10.44
C VAL A 39 -9.32 6.42 10.50
N PHE A 40 -10.10 7.04 9.61
CA PHE A 40 -10.30 8.49 9.60
C PHE A 40 -11.14 8.99 10.77
N MET A 41 -12.17 8.25 11.18
CA MET A 41 -12.99 8.62 12.33
C MET A 41 -12.25 8.40 13.66
N MET A 42 -11.22 7.56 13.68
CA MET A 42 -10.46 7.19 14.88
C MET A 42 -11.35 6.69 16.01
N ASP A 43 -12.44 6.01 15.67
CA ASP A 43 -13.49 5.58 16.61
C ASP A 43 -13.24 4.20 17.24
N THR A 44 -12.21 3.50 16.76
CA THR A 44 -11.83 2.16 17.22
C THR A 44 -10.47 2.10 17.92
N ILE A 45 -9.81 3.24 18.16
CA ILE A 45 -8.54 3.30 18.91
C ILE A 45 -8.79 3.17 20.43
N PHE A 46 -7.73 3.12 21.23
CA PHE A 46 -7.87 3.02 22.69
C PHE A 46 -8.65 4.19 23.30
N PRO A 47 -9.52 3.93 24.30
CA PRO A 47 -10.43 4.93 24.85
C PRO A 47 -9.73 6.09 25.59
N ASP A 48 -8.49 5.88 26.03
CA ASP A 48 -7.63 6.86 26.71
C ASP A 48 -6.69 7.60 25.73
N ALA A 49 -6.77 7.30 24.42
CA ALA A 49 -5.92 7.93 23.43
C ALA A 49 -6.24 9.43 23.27
N THR A 50 -5.21 10.26 23.39
CA THR A 50 -5.33 11.74 23.30
C THR A 50 -5.25 12.29 21.87
N ILE A 51 -5.08 11.43 20.86
CA ILE A 51 -4.84 11.83 19.47
C ILE A 51 -6.12 11.96 18.61
N THR A 52 -7.31 11.77 19.20
CA THR A 52 -8.62 11.82 18.50
C THR A 52 -8.92 13.19 17.86
N TYR A 53 -8.23 14.25 18.25
CA TYR A 53 -8.33 15.58 17.62
C TYR A 53 -7.93 15.57 16.13
N ARG A 54 -7.21 14.53 15.66
CA ARG A 54 -6.83 14.34 14.26
C ARG A 54 -7.93 13.70 13.41
N SER A 55 -9.03 13.30 14.03
CA SER A 55 -10.12 12.60 13.34
C SER A 55 -10.74 13.48 12.26
N ILE A 56 -11.10 12.84 11.16
CA ILE A 56 -11.81 13.44 10.04
C ILE A 56 -13.22 12.87 10.07
N GLN A 57 -14.22 13.71 10.28
CA GLN A 57 -15.63 13.28 10.37
C GLN A 57 -16.40 13.45 9.04
N SER A 58 -15.76 14.05 8.05
CA SER A 58 -16.43 14.38 6.79
C SER A 58 -16.55 13.17 5.85
N PRO A 59 -17.77 12.71 5.51
CA PRO A 59 -17.95 11.53 4.66
C PRO A 59 -17.34 11.67 3.26
N TRP A 60 -17.33 12.89 2.71
CA TRP A 60 -16.74 13.13 1.40
C TRP A 60 -15.21 12.97 1.41
N LEU A 61 -14.54 13.31 2.52
CA LEU A 61 -13.11 13.10 2.69
C LEU A 61 -12.78 11.61 2.82
N HIS A 62 -13.65 10.83 3.46
CA HIS A 62 -13.49 9.38 3.54
C HIS A 62 -13.54 8.76 2.16
N GLN A 63 -14.55 9.14 1.38
CA GLN A 63 -14.75 8.67 0.02
C GLN A 63 -13.59 9.08 -0.90
N ALA A 64 -13.15 10.34 -0.83
CA ALA A 64 -12.03 10.84 -1.61
C ALA A 64 -10.71 10.14 -1.25
N GLY A 65 -10.44 9.94 0.05
CA GLY A 65 -9.25 9.23 0.52
C GLY A 65 -9.23 7.78 0.03
N TYR A 66 -10.35 7.07 0.11
CA TYR A 66 -10.41 5.68 -0.32
C TYR A 66 -10.29 5.53 -1.85
N ILE A 67 -10.96 6.37 -2.64
CA ILE A 67 -10.75 6.42 -4.10
C ILE A 67 -9.27 6.73 -4.42
N GLY A 68 -8.65 7.65 -3.68
CA GLY A 68 -7.24 7.99 -3.85
C GLY A 68 -6.30 6.79 -3.65
N ILE A 69 -6.56 5.96 -2.64
CA ILE A 69 -5.81 4.72 -2.40
C ILE A 69 -5.95 3.77 -3.59
N ILE A 70 -7.17 3.48 -4.04
CA ILE A 70 -7.44 2.59 -5.18
C ILE A 70 -6.73 3.11 -6.45
N ALA A 71 -6.80 4.42 -6.69
CA ALA A 71 -6.16 5.05 -7.85
C ALA A 71 -4.63 4.89 -7.82
N LEU A 72 -4.00 5.08 -6.66
CA LEU A 72 -2.55 4.93 -6.49
C LEU A 72 -2.09 3.47 -6.64
N GLU A 73 -2.83 2.53 -6.08
CA GLU A 73 -2.57 1.08 -6.23
C GLU A 73 -2.70 0.65 -7.70
N THR A 74 -3.79 1.07 -8.36
CA THR A 74 -4.04 0.78 -9.77
C THR A 74 -2.98 1.38 -10.68
N LEU A 75 -2.60 2.64 -10.46
CA LEU A 75 -1.55 3.31 -11.24
C LEU A 75 -0.19 2.62 -11.04
N THR A 76 0.11 2.19 -9.81
CA THR A 76 1.31 1.42 -9.50
C THR A 76 1.33 0.10 -10.28
N ALA A 77 0.22 -0.64 -10.28
CA ALA A 77 0.08 -1.89 -11.02
C ALA A 77 0.32 -1.68 -12.53
N ILE A 78 -0.31 -0.66 -13.11
CA ILE A 78 -0.17 -0.32 -14.54
C ILE A 78 1.28 0.01 -14.89
N LEU A 79 1.92 0.92 -14.14
CA LEU A 79 3.30 1.33 -14.40
C LEU A 79 4.28 0.16 -14.24
N CYS A 80 4.09 -0.68 -13.22
CA CYS A 80 4.91 -1.87 -13.00
C CYS A 80 4.68 -2.92 -14.10
N TRP A 81 3.46 -3.14 -14.58
CA TRP A 81 3.22 -4.04 -15.72
C TRP A 81 3.90 -3.55 -16.99
N ILE A 82 3.73 -2.26 -17.33
CA ILE A 82 4.41 -1.65 -18.48
C ILE A 82 5.92 -1.78 -18.33
N GLY A 83 6.47 -1.47 -17.16
CA GLY A 83 7.89 -1.57 -16.86
C GLY A 83 8.42 -3.01 -16.97
N GLY A 84 7.74 -3.95 -16.33
CA GLY A 84 8.10 -5.36 -16.30
C GLY A 84 8.09 -6.00 -17.69
N ILE A 85 7.02 -5.79 -18.47
CA ILE A 85 6.90 -6.28 -19.85
C ILE A 85 8.00 -5.69 -20.73
N ARG A 86 8.24 -4.36 -20.64
CA ARG A 86 9.32 -3.72 -21.41
C ARG A 86 10.70 -4.28 -21.06
N LEU A 87 10.96 -4.61 -19.80
CA LEU A 87 12.20 -5.24 -19.38
C LEU A 87 12.34 -6.68 -19.88
N LEU A 88 11.25 -7.46 -19.88
CA LEU A 88 11.20 -8.82 -20.43
C LEU A 88 11.45 -8.83 -21.95
N CYS A 89 10.79 -7.96 -22.70
CA CYS A 89 11.04 -7.81 -24.14
C CYS A 89 12.46 -7.28 -24.41
N GLY A 90 13.02 -6.50 -23.49
CA GLY A 90 14.31 -5.84 -23.63
C GLY A 90 15.54 -6.65 -23.20
N LEU A 91 15.41 -7.90 -22.74
CA LEU A 91 16.49 -8.65 -22.07
C LEU A 91 17.81 -8.71 -22.86
N LYS A 92 17.73 -8.84 -24.19
CA LYS A 92 18.88 -8.96 -25.10
C LYS A 92 19.31 -7.62 -25.72
N LEU A 93 18.64 -6.52 -25.41
CA LEU A 93 18.98 -5.20 -25.97
C LEU A 93 20.36 -4.71 -25.49
N PRO A 94 21.01 -3.79 -26.23
CA PRO A 94 22.19 -3.09 -25.76
C PRO A 94 21.94 -2.40 -24.41
N ALA A 95 23.00 -2.26 -23.61
CA ALA A 95 22.89 -1.76 -22.23
C ALA A 95 22.19 -0.38 -22.14
N ALA A 96 22.49 0.54 -23.07
CA ALA A 96 21.85 1.85 -23.11
C ALA A 96 20.33 1.76 -23.31
N SER A 97 19.86 0.90 -24.22
CA SER A 97 18.43 0.70 -24.50
C SER A 97 17.72 0.00 -23.35
N PHE A 98 18.35 -1.01 -22.74
CA PHE A 98 17.81 -1.66 -21.53
C PHE A 98 17.71 -0.67 -20.37
N ASN A 99 18.66 0.25 -20.23
CA ASN A 99 18.61 1.27 -19.19
C ASN A 99 17.43 2.23 -19.34
N ARG A 100 17.10 2.64 -20.57
CA ARG A 100 15.90 3.46 -20.85
C ARG A 100 14.59 2.70 -20.63
N ALA A 101 14.56 1.38 -20.81
CA ALA A 101 13.37 0.58 -20.57
C ALA A 101 12.95 0.55 -19.08
N LYS A 102 13.87 0.85 -18.15
CA LYS A 102 13.60 0.85 -16.71
C LYS A 102 12.73 2.02 -16.23
N THR A 103 12.55 3.09 -17.00
CA THR A 103 11.87 4.30 -16.52
C THR A 103 10.49 4.02 -15.93
N PHE A 104 9.67 3.22 -16.60
CA PHE A 104 8.33 2.85 -16.11
C PHE A 104 8.40 1.95 -14.87
N ALA A 105 9.34 1.01 -14.84
CA ALA A 105 9.55 0.17 -13.67
C ALA A 105 9.96 1.00 -12.44
N ILE A 106 10.87 1.96 -12.60
CA ILE A 106 11.30 2.85 -11.52
C ILE A 106 10.12 3.71 -11.05
N ALA A 107 9.40 4.35 -11.98
CA ALA A 107 8.24 5.17 -11.63
C ALA A 107 7.16 4.36 -10.87
N GLY A 108 6.83 3.16 -11.35
CA GLY A 108 5.87 2.27 -10.68
C GLY A 108 6.34 1.82 -9.30
N LEU A 109 7.61 1.38 -9.17
CA LEU A 109 8.17 0.96 -7.89
C LEU A 109 8.24 2.12 -6.88
N THR A 110 8.63 3.32 -7.33
CA THR A 110 8.67 4.51 -6.48
C THR A 110 7.27 4.91 -6.03
N LEU A 111 6.30 4.94 -6.95
CA LEU A 111 4.92 5.25 -6.63
C LEU A 111 4.37 4.23 -5.62
N GLY A 112 4.55 2.94 -5.88
CA GLY A 112 4.14 1.88 -4.98
C GLY A 112 4.75 2.05 -3.60
N PHE A 113 6.07 2.21 -3.51
CA PHE A 113 6.73 2.45 -2.23
C PHE A 113 6.11 3.63 -1.47
N LEU A 114 5.87 4.77 -2.13
CA LEU A 114 5.24 5.92 -1.49
C LEU A 114 3.80 5.63 -1.07
N THR A 115 3.02 4.89 -1.87
CA THR A 115 1.66 4.47 -1.51
C THR A 115 1.67 3.65 -0.22
N TRP A 116 2.45 2.56 -0.14
CA TRP A 116 2.47 1.71 1.05
C TRP A 116 3.15 2.38 2.25
N GLN A 117 4.31 3.00 2.05
CA GLN A 117 5.05 3.61 3.15
C GLN A 117 4.38 4.89 3.66
N VAL A 118 4.04 5.83 2.78
CA VAL A 118 3.51 7.13 3.24
C VAL A 118 2.03 7.01 3.60
N ALA A 119 1.19 6.47 2.73
CA ALA A 119 -0.25 6.46 2.99
C ALA A 119 -0.63 5.50 4.12
N PHE A 120 -0.07 4.28 4.11
CA PHE A 120 -0.46 3.28 5.12
C PHE A 120 0.40 3.34 6.38
N MET A 121 1.73 3.38 6.29
CA MET A 121 2.55 3.34 7.50
C MET A 121 2.64 4.70 8.19
N SER A 122 3.01 5.77 7.47
CA SER A 122 3.19 7.09 8.10
C SER A 122 1.86 7.79 8.40
N VAL A 123 0.93 7.83 7.45
CA VAL A 123 -0.36 8.48 7.66
C VAL A 123 -1.33 7.55 8.39
N GLY A 124 -1.59 6.35 7.86
CA GLY A 124 -2.48 5.38 8.52
C GLY A 124 -1.97 4.95 9.90
N GLY A 125 -0.75 4.42 9.96
CA GLY A 125 -0.14 3.90 11.18
C GLY A 125 0.11 4.98 12.22
N GLU A 126 0.98 5.95 11.91
CA GLU A 126 1.46 6.91 12.92
C GLU A 126 0.52 8.11 13.13
N TRP A 127 -0.02 8.70 12.07
CA TRP A 127 -0.89 9.87 12.22
C TRP A 127 -2.25 9.49 12.80
N PHE A 128 -2.90 8.46 12.25
CA PHE A 128 -4.22 7.97 12.68
C PHE A 128 -4.19 6.86 13.73
N GLY A 129 -3.02 6.31 14.06
CA GLY A 129 -2.93 5.29 15.10
C GLY A 129 -3.59 3.98 14.71
N MET A 130 -3.60 3.62 13.42
CA MET A 130 -4.30 2.43 12.89
C MET A 130 -3.89 1.13 13.62
N TRP A 131 -2.67 1.06 14.15
CA TRP A 131 -2.18 -0.08 14.93
C TRP A 131 -2.84 -0.23 16.32
N MET A 132 -3.48 0.81 16.86
CA MET A 132 -4.19 0.77 18.15
C MET A 132 -5.58 0.16 18.05
N SER A 133 -6.08 -0.07 16.84
CA SER A 133 -7.45 -0.54 16.63
C SER A 133 -7.55 -2.06 16.63
N LYS A 134 -8.37 -2.61 17.54
CA LYS A 134 -8.69 -4.05 17.56
C LYS A 134 -9.53 -4.49 16.35
N THR A 135 -10.24 -3.56 15.71
CA THR A 135 -11.06 -3.84 14.52
C THR A 135 -10.19 -3.96 13.26
N VAL A 136 -9.04 -3.28 13.22
CA VAL A 136 -8.09 -3.30 12.09
C VAL A 136 -7.50 -4.70 11.86
N GLU A 137 -7.41 -5.53 12.89
CA GLU A 137 -6.89 -6.91 12.82
C GLU A 137 -7.64 -7.81 11.83
N ARG A 138 -8.91 -7.51 11.49
CA ARG A 138 -9.73 -8.34 10.57
C ARG A 138 -9.79 -7.85 9.12
N GLY A 139 -9.56 -6.56 8.86
CA GLY A 139 -9.76 -5.95 7.53
C GLY A 139 -8.50 -5.87 6.65
N ALA A 140 -7.33 -5.70 7.26
CA ALA A 140 -6.08 -5.45 6.53
C ALA A 140 -5.37 -6.76 6.10
N ARG A 141 -5.99 -7.55 5.22
CA ARG A 141 -5.45 -8.87 4.79
C ARG A 141 -4.07 -8.83 4.11
N CYS A 142 -3.58 -7.67 3.65
CA CYS A 142 -2.26 -7.54 3.00
C CYS A 142 -1.26 -6.59 3.68
N LEU A 143 -1.65 -5.91 4.77
CA LEU A 143 -0.73 -5.13 5.62
C LEU A 143 -0.40 -5.75 7.02
N PRO A 144 -0.62 -7.05 7.35
CA PRO A 144 -0.34 -7.49 8.72
C PRO A 144 1.15 -7.57 9.05
N LEU A 145 2.04 -7.82 8.07
CA LEU A 145 3.44 -8.12 8.38
C LEU A 145 4.25 -6.92 8.89
N LEU A 146 3.94 -5.70 8.44
CA LEU A 146 4.61 -4.49 8.94
C LEU A 146 3.92 -3.96 10.21
N CYS A 147 2.59 -3.96 10.27
CA CYS A 147 1.89 -3.56 11.50
C CYS A 147 2.17 -4.50 12.68
N HIS A 148 2.29 -5.82 12.47
CA HIS A 148 2.72 -6.74 13.55
C HIS A 148 4.18 -6.53 13.97
N TYR A 149 5.07 -6.10 13.07
CA TYR A 149 6.48 -5.85 13.43
C TYR A 149 6.65 -4.59 14.31
N PHE A 150 5.77 -3.61 14.17
CA PHE A 150 5.72 -2.43 15.06
C PHE A 150 4.86 -2.65 16.31
N ALA A 151 3.72 -3.36 16.20
CA ALA A 151 2.84 -3.66 17.34
C ALA A 151 3.42 -4.73 18.29
N GLY A 152 4.39 -5.54 17.83
CA GLY A 152 5.06 -6.57 18.64
C GLY A 152 6.07 -6.04 19.66
N ALA A 153 6.33 -4.73 19.72
CA ALA A 153 7.31 -4.16 20.64
C ALA A 153 6.80 -3.91 22.07
N ASP A 154 5.50 -4.03 22.36
CA ASP A 154 4.95 -3.63 23.68
C ASP A 154 3.88 -4.57 24.29
N LEU A 155 3.89 -5.86 23.95
CA LEU A 155 3.04 -6.87 24.61
C LEU A 155 3.76 -7.78 25.61
N SER A 156 4.97 -7.39 26.07
CA SER A 156 5.70 -8.12 27.12
C SER A 156 5.63 -7.46 28.51
N GLY A 157 4.84 -6.40 28.71
CA GLY A 157 4.98 -5.53 29.89
C GLY A 157 3.75 -5.31 30.78
N ALA A 158 2.63 -5.98 30.54
CA ALA A 158 1.42 -5.79 31.36
C ALA A 158 0.58 -7.06 31.49
N ALA A 159 1.10 -8.06 32.19
CA ALA A 159 0.36 -9.02 33.00
C ALA A 159 1.32 -9.71 33.98
#